data_AF-K1SFH9-F1
#
_entry.id   AF-K1SFH9-F1
#
_cell.length_a   1.000
_cell.length_b   1.000
_cell.length_c   1.000
_cell.angle_alpha   90.00
_cell.angle_beta   90.00
_cell.angle_gamma   90.00
#
_symmetry.space_group_name_H-M   'P 1'
#
loop_
_entity.id
_entity.type
_entity.pdbx_description
1 polymer ?
#
loop_
_entity_poly.entity_id
_entity_poly.type
_entity_poly.pdbx_seq_one_letter_code
_entity_poly.pdbx_strand_id
1 'polypeptide(L)'
;IVCPHWGTEYRLTSDASQEKWTKIFAENGADLVLGTHPHVIEPIEWVTEEESNHEMLVYYSLGNFVNWTSGTGEGVANRMVGGMAEVTITKDDHGEVEIADYGVKPMISHVASGPEGVTTYFLEDYPEELAEENEIVSQDPEFSREYCVNLCDSIWGDLWKTE
;
A
#
# COMPACT_ATOMS: atom_id res chain seq x y z
N ILE A 1 15.03 8.12 -5.10
CA ILE A 1 14.17 7.10 -4.44
C ILE A 1 14.55 6.97 -2.96
N VAL A 2 13.58 7.05 -2.06
CA VAL A 2 13.73 6.85 -0.60
C VAL A 2 12.77 5.75 -0.14
N CYS A 3 13.22 4.83 0.73
CA CYS A 3 12.38 3.72 1.23
C CYS A 3 12.30 3.76 2.77
N PRO A 4 11.46 4.62 3.36
CA PRO A 4 11.37 4.77 4.80
C PRO A 4 10.54 3.66 5.45
N HIS A 5 10.91 3.34 6.70
CA HIS A 5 10.09 2.57 7.65
C HIS A 5 9.52 3.56 8.68
N TRP A 6 8.24 3.92 8.57
CA TRP A 6 7.68 5.11 9.23
C TRP A 6 6.16 5.07 9.40
N GLY A 7 5.58 6.10 10.00
CA GLY A 7 4.14 6.19 10.21
C GLY A 7 3.68 5.50 11.49
N THR A 8 2.38 5.53 11.70
CA THR A 8 1.72 4.96 12.89
C THR A 8 1.05 3.65 12.52
N GLU A 9 1.32 2.58 13.27
CA GLU A 9 0.69 1.27 13.03
C GLU A 9 -0.85 1.36 12.96
N TYR A 10 -1.41 0.69 11.97
CA TYR A 10 -2.83 0.48 11.72
C TYR A 10 -3.63 1.74 11.40
N ARG A 11 -2.96 2.87 11.11
CA ARG A 11 -3.60 4.08 10.64
C ARG A 11 -3.67 4.05 9.11
N LEU A 12 -4.86 4.31 8.54
CA LEU A 12 -5.10 4.32 7.09
C LEU A 12 -4.78 5.68 6.42
N THR A 13 -4.18 6.61 7.17
CA THR A 13 -3.83 7.95 6.70
C THR A 13 -2.49 8.34 7.26
N SER A 14 -1.72 9.10 6.47
CA SER A 14 -0.42 9.61 6.89
C SER A 14 -0.51 10.36 8.22
N ASP A 15 0.56 10.26 9.01
CA ASP A 15 0.74 11.04 10.22
C ASP A 15 1.66 12.25 10.02
N ALA A 16 1.72 13.12 11.03
CA ALA A 16 2.52 14.34 10.98
C ALA A 16 4.03 14.09 10.83
N SER A 17 4.53 12.91 11.22
CA SER A 17 5.93 12.53 11.01
C SER A 17 6.17 12.21 9.54
N GLN A 18 5.28 11.42 8.93
CA GLN A 18 5.34 11.12 7.49
C GLN A 18 5.24 12.40 6.67
N GLU A 19 4.27 13.28 6.94
CA GLU A 19 4.13 14.58 6.26
C GLU A 19 5.41 15.42 6.35
N LYS A 20 5.99 15.53 7.56
CA LYS A 20 7.24 16.28 7.78
C LYS A 20 8.40 15.70 6.97
N TRP A 21 8.60 14.39 7.02
CA TRP A 21 9.71 13.76 6.31
C TRP A 21 9.53 13.81 4.80
N THR A 22 8.30 13.67 4.31
CA THR A 22 7.97 13.82 2.90
C THR A 22 8.35 15.20 2.38
N LYS A 23 8.04 16.27 3.14
CA LYS A 23 8.51 17.61 2.80
C LYS A 23 10.03 17.71 2.72
N ILE A 24 10.74 17.15 3.70
CA ILE A 24 12.22 17.14 3.70
C ILE A 24 12.77 16.38 2.48
N PHE A 25 12.15 15.26 2.09
CA PHE A 25 12.59 14.50 0.93
C PHE A 25 12.37 15.26 -0.38
N ALA A 26 11.21 15.92 -0.54
CA ALA A 26 10.91 16.79 -1.68
C ALA A 26 11.92 17.94 -1.79
N GLU A 27 12.17 18.65 -0.68
CA GLU A 27 13.16 19.73 -0.58
C GLU A 27 14.60 19.29 -0.94
N ASN A 28 14.89 17.99 -0.82
CA ASN A 28 16.20 17.43 -1.14
C ASN A 28 16.21 16.67 -2.48
N GLY A 29 15.19 16.85 -3.32
CA GLY A 29 15.14 16.35 -4.70
C GLY A 29 14.92 14.85 -4.84
N ALA A 30 14.18 14.22 -3.91
CA ALA A 30 13.75 12.84 -4.11
C ALA A 30 12.53 12.79 -5.03
N ASP A 31 12.58 11.94 -6.06
CA ASP A 31 11.45 11.82 -7.02
C ASP A 31 10.40 10.78 -6.62
N LEU A 32 10.78 9.81 -5.76
CA LEU A 32 9.93 8.68 -5.35
C LEU A 32 10.19 8.27 -3.91
N VAL A 33 9.12 8.09 -3.15
CA VAL A 33 9.11 7.52 -1.80
C VAL A 33 8.27 6.25 -1.76
N LEU A 34 8.85 5.16 -1.24
CA LEU A 34 8.19 3.87 -1.04
C LEU A 34 8.13 3.53 0.45
N GLY A 35 7.06 3.95 1.12
CA GLY A 35 6.85 3.78 2.55
C GLY A 35 6.32 2.41 2.95
N THR A 36 6.73 1.97 4.14
CA THR A 36 6.26 0.76 4.83
C THR A 36 6.26 0.99 6.34
N HIS A 37 5.78 0.00 7.12
CA HIS A 37 5.65 -0.06 8.60
C HIS A 37 4.22 -0.04 9.15
N PRO A 38 3.26 0.78 8.65
CA PRO A 38 1.94 0.86 9.26
C PRO A 38 1.13 -0.44 9.28
N HIS A 39 1.59 -1.49 8.59
CA HIS A 39 0.92 -2.79 8.45
C HIS A 39 -0.44 -2.73 7.76
N VAL A 40 -0.80 -1.57 7.22
CA VAL A 40 -2.00 -1.29 6.44
C VAL A 40 -1.63 -0.38 5.28
N ILE A 41 -2.47 -0.35 4.26
CA ILE A 41 -2.28 0.54 3.11
C ILE A 41 -2.61 1.99 3.49
N GLU A 42 -1.87 2.92 2.89
CA GLU A 42 -2.11 4.37 2.99
C GLU A 42 -2.12 4.99 1.59
N PRO A 43 -2.55 6.27 1.45
CA PRO A 43 -2.66 6.94 0.16
C PRO A 43 -1.37 6.97 -0.65
N ILE A 44 -1.55 7.13 -1.96
CA ILE A 44 -0.49 7.40 -2.95
C ILE A 44 -0.72 8.82 -3.47
N GLU A 45 0.26 9.70 -3.32
CA GLU A 45 0.09 11.12 -3.60
C GLU A 45 1.32 11.73 -4.27
N TRP A 46 1.07 12.74 -5.11
CA TRP A 46 2.08 13.65 -5.58
C TRP A 46 2.28 14.79 -4.57
N VAL A 47 3.52 15.03 -4.20
CA VAL A 47 3.91 16.14 -3.31
C VAL A 47 4.77 17.10 -4.10
N THR A 48 4.31 18.35 -4.23
CA THR A 48 5.03 19.42 -4.89
C THR A 48 5.81 20.24 -3.88
N GLU A 49 7.10 20.41 -4.11
CA GLU A 49 7.92 21.39 -3.40
C GLU A 49 7.67 22.79 -3.97
N GLU A 50 7.24 23.73 -3.14
CA GLU A 50 6.69 25.02 -3.57
C GLU A 50 7.72 25.95 -4.24
N GLU A 51 9.00 25.90 -3.84
CA GLU A 51 10.01 26.82 -4.36
C GLU A 51 10.55 26.40 -5.74
N SER A 52 10.76 25.10 -5.93
CA SER A 52 11.34 24.49 -7.13
C SER A 52 10.30 23.96 -8.11
N ASN A 53 9.03 23.81 -7.69
CA ASN A 53 7.99 23.04 -8.37
C ASN A 53 8.40 21.58 -8.67
N HIS A 54 9.34 21.04 -7.89
CA HIS A 54 9.71 19.63 -7.99
C HIS A 54 8.54 18.77 -7.50
N GLU A 55 8.15 17.78 -8.30
CA GLU A 55 7.10 16.82 -7.95
C GLU A 55 7.71 15.49 -7.52
N MET A 56 7.29 15.00 -6.35
CA MET A 56 7.71 13.70 -5.81
C MET A 56 6.49 12.80 -5.63
N LEU A 57 6.55 11.57 -6.14
CA LEU A 57 5.52 10.56 -5.90
C LEU A 57 5.76 9.85 -4.57
N VAL A 58 4.71 9.69 -3.77
CA VAL A 58 4.80 9.13 -2.42
C VAL A 58 3.78 8.01 -2.26
N TYR A 59 4.26 6.81 -1.98
CA TYR A 59 3.45 5.73 -1.44
C TYR A 59 3.66 5.76 0.08
N TYR A 60 2.69 6.28 0.85
CA TYR A 60 2.88 6.46 2.30
C TYR A 60 3.06 5.13 3.03
N SER A 61 2.27 4.12 2.64
CA SER A 61 2.43 2.74 3.06
C SER A 61 1.81 1.80 2.04
N LEU A 62 2.58 0.77 1.66
CA LEU A 62 2.10 -0.35 0.85
C LEU A 62 1.44 -1.46 1.68
N GLY A 63 1.34 -1.30 3.00
CA GLY A 63 0.84 -2.36 3.88
C GLY A 63 1.76 -3.58 3.92
N ASN A 64 1.20 -4.75 4.18
CA ASN A 64 1.98 -5.97 4.28
C ASN A 64 2.12 -6.66 2.93
N PHE A 65 3.35 -7.02 2.55
CA PHE A 65 3.55 -7.94 1.43
C PHE A 65 3.04 -9.33 1.78
N VAL A 66 3.37 -9.82 2.99
CA VAL A 66 2.89 -11.07 3.59
C VAL A 66 2.63 -10.82 5.07
N ASN A 67 1.55 -11.36 5.62
CA ASN A 67 1.14 -11.16 7.00
C ASN A 67 0.57 -12.42 7.63
N TRP A 68 0.88 -12.62 8.91
CA TRP A 68 0.18 -13.53 9.80
C TRP A 68 0.01 -12.85 11.16
N THR A 69 -1.04 -12.05 11.29
CA THR A 69 -1.33 -11.33 12.53
C THR A 69 -1.95 -12.27 13.57
N SER A 70 -1.53 -12.12 14.83
CA SER A 70 -2.11 -12.82 15.99
C SER A 70 -3.12 -11.96 16.76
N GLY A 71 -3.38 -10.73 16.30
CA GLY A 71 -4.32 -9.81 16.94
C GLY A 71 -5.76 -10.10 16.54
N THR A 72 -6.72 -9.90 17.44
CA THR A 72 -8.15 -10.11 17.21
C THR A 72 -8.95 -8.82 17.41
N GLY A 73 -10.04 -8.64 16.68
CA GLY A 73 -10.95 -7.49 16.82
C GLY A 73 -10.95 -6.54 15.62
N GLU A 74 -11.73 -5.47 15.72
CA GLU A 74 -11.95 -4.49 14.64
C GLU A 74 -10.64 -3.90 14.10
N GLY A 75 -10.49 -3.89 12.76
CA GLY A 75 -9.29 -3.37 12.10
C GLY A 75 -8.15 -4.38 12.05
N VAL A 76 -8.48 -5.68 12.06
CA VAL A 76 -7.52 -6.76 11.75
C VAL A 76 -7.62 -7.12 10.27
N ALA A 77 -8.82 -7.07 9.70
CA ALA A 77 -9.06 -7.31 8.27
C ALA A 77 -8.24 -6.41 7.35
N ASN A 78 -8.08 -5.12 7.67
CA ASN A 78 -7.30 -4.17 6.87
C ASN A 78 -5.81 -4.53 6.75
N ARG A 79 -5.27 -5.34 7.67
CA ARG A 79 -3.85 -5.76 7.69
C ARG A 79 -3.55 -6.86 6.69
N MET A 80 -4.61 -7.50 6.17
CA MET A 80 -4.50 -8.54 5.16
C MET A 80 -4.34 -7.96 3.77
N VAL A 81 -4.72 -6.68 3.58
CA VAL A 81 -4.55 -5.97 2.32
C VAL A 81 -3.19 -5.29 2.31
N GLY A 82 -2.43 -5.53 1.24
CA GLY A 82 -1.20 -4.84 0.90
C GLY A 82 -1.18 -4.46 -0.57
N GLY A 83 -0.08 -3.85 -1.01
CA GLY A 83 0.10 -3.37 -2.37
C GLY A 83 1.48 -3.70 -2.92
N MET A 84 1.52 -4.10 -4.18
CA MET A 84 2.73 -4.13 -4.98
C MET A 84 2.77 -2.86 -5.83
N ALA A 85 3.68 -1.93 -5.51
CA ALA A 85 3.83 -0.70 -6.27
C ALA A 85 4.22 -1.00 -7.73
N GLU A 86 3.56 -0.34 -8.68
CA GLU A 86 3.93 -0.34 -10.08
C GLU A 86 4.35 1.08 -10.45
N VAL A 87 5.60 1.26 -10.87
CA VAL A 87 6.15 2.57 -11.22
C VAL A 87 6.99 2.43 -12.49
N THR A 88 6.67 3.21 -13.51
CA THR A 88 7.44 3.29 -14.75
C THR A 88 8.32 4.53 -14.70
N ILE A 89 9.64 4.32 -14.67
CA ILE A 89 10.63 5.39 -14.68
C ILE A 89 11.23 5.47 -16.08
N THR A 90 11.23 6.66 -16.67
CA THR A 90 11.82 6.91 -17.99
C THR A 90 12.90 7.97 -17.91
N LYS A 91 13.65 8.09 -19.00
CA LYS A 91 14.72 9.07 -19.16
C LYS A 91 14.54 9.75 -20.50
N ASP A 92 14.52 11.08 -20.49
CA ASP A 92 14.34 11.87 -21.70
C ASP A 92 15.65 11.99 -22.53
N ASP A 93 15.57 12.68 -23.66
CA ASP A 93 16.72 12.89 -24.56
C ASP A 93 17.82 13.79 -23.97
N HIS A 94 17.52 14.61 -22.96
CA HIS A 94 18.48 15.45 -22.23
C HIS A 94 19.13 14.70 -21.07
N GLY A 95 18.56 13.55 -20.71
CA GLY A 95 19.01 12.68 -19.67
C GLY A 95 18.37 12.94 -18.30
N GLU A 96 17.29 13.70 -18.27
CA GLU A 96 16.45 13.90 -17.09
C GLU A 96 15.58 12.66 -16.86
N VAL A 97 15.36 12.31 -15.60
CA VAL A 97 14.61 11.13 -15.19
C VAL A 97 13.23 11.57 -14.71
N GLU A 98 12.18 10.88 -15.17
CA GLU A 98 10.79 11.17 -14.77
C GLU A 98 10.00 9.89 -14.48
N ILE A 99 8.96 10.02 -13.66
CA ILE A 99 7.96 8.96 -13.47
C ILE A 99 6.90 9.14 -14.56
N ALA A 100 6.88 8.22 -15.52
CA ALA A 100 5.96 8.28 -16.66
C ALA A 100 4.59 7.66 -16.35
N ASP A 101 4.55 6.69 -15.43
CA ASP A 101 3.32 6.01 -15.05
C ASP A 101 3.45 5.43 -13.64
N TYR A 102 2.32 5.31 -12.93
CA TYR A 102 2.27 4.78 -11.58
C TYR A 102 0.92 4.14 -11.26
N GLY A 103 0.97 3.10 -10.43
CA GLY A 103 -0.19 2.38 -9.95
C GLY A 103 0.18 1.44 -8.80
N VAL A 104 -0.74 0.55 -8.46
CA VAL A 104 -0.54 -0.45 -7.43
C VAL A 104 -1.39 -1.68 -7.71
N LYS A 105 -0.80 -2.87 -7.55
CA LYS A 105 -1.54 -4.13 -7.54
C LYS A 105 -1.88 -4.53 -6.12
N PRO A 106 -3.16 -4.57 -5.73
CA PRO A 106 -3.53 -5.01 -4.40
C PRO A 106 -3.23 -6.49 -4.23
N MET A 107 -2.75 -6.82 -3.04
CA MET A 107 -2.42 -8.17 -2.64
C MET A 107 -3.12 -8.51 -1.35
N ILE A 108 -3.58 -9.75 -1.23
CA ILE A 108 -4.24 -10.29 -0.05
C ILE A 108 -3.32 -11.35 0.57
N SER A 109 -2.94 -11.12 1.82
CA SER A 109 -2.34 -12.16 2.65
C SER A 109 -3.41 -13.19 3.01
N HIS A 110 -3.13 -14.46 2.76
CA HIS A 110 -4.03 -15.57 3.04
C HIS A 110 -3.40 -16.48 4.08
N VAL A 111 -4.16 -16.78 5.13
CA VAL A 111 -3.74 -17.66 6.22
C VAL A 111 -4.69 -18.85 6.27
N ALA A 112 -4.11 -20.04 6.27
CA ALA A 112 -4.76 -21.33 6.36
C ALA A 112 -4.03 -22.21 7.39
N SER A 113 -4.74 -23.16 7.97
CA SER A 113 -4.18 -24.09 8.95
C SER A 113 -3.19 -25.04 8.30
N GLY A 114 -2.00 -25.17 8.90
CA GLY A 114 -1.02 -26.21 8.57
C GLY A 114 0.33 -25.68 8.08
N PRO A 115 1.26 -26.59 7.74
CA PRO A 115 2.52 -26.21 7.11
C PRO A 115 2.27 -25.47 5.80
N GLU A 116 3.04 -24.41 5.52
CA GLU A 116 2.88 -23.58 4.32
C GLU A 116 1.53 -22.83 4.23
N GLY A 117 0.82 -22.73 5.36
CA GLY A 117 -0.49 -22.09 5.43
C GLY A 117 -0.50 -20.57 5.24
N VAL A 118 0.64 -19.91 5.01
CA VAL A 118 0.70 -18.46 4.77
C VAL A 118 1.17 -18.20 3.35
N THR A 119 0.34 -17.54 2.56
CA THR A 119 0.62 -17.17 1.17
C THR A 119 0.01 -15.81 0.84
N THR A 120 0.23 -15.33 -0.38
CA THR A 120 -0.29 -14.06 -0.89
C THR A 120 -0.89 -14.27 -2.28
N TYR A 121 -2.01 -13.59 -2.53
CA TYR A 121 -2.69 -13.58 -3.83
C TYR A 121 -2.83 -12.15 -4.31
N PHE A 122 -2.83 -11.92 -5.62
CA PHE A 122 -3.37 -10.66 -6.13
C PHE A 122 -4.88 -10.62 -5.86
N LEU A 123 -5.44 -9.45 -5.57
CA LEU A 123 -6.88 -9.30 -5.32
C LEU A 123 -7.72 -9.69 -6.54
N GLU A 124 -7.19 -9.55 -7.75
CA GLU A 124 -7.85 -10.03 -8.99
C GLU A 124 -8.03 -11.56 -9.01
N ASP A 125 -7.09 -12.30 -8.42
CA ASP A 125 -7.06 -13.77 -8.36
C ASP A 125 -7.59 -14.31 -7.02
N TYR A 126 -8.20 -13.46 -6.19
CA TYR A 126 -8.70 -13.81 -4.86
C TYR A 126 -10.24 -13.80 -4.84
N PRO A 127 -10.89 -14.92 -5.19
CA PRO A 127 -12.35 -15.01 -5.20
C PRO A 127 -12.92 -15.08 -3.77
N GLU A 128 -14.23 -14.87 -3.64
CA GLU A 128 -14.90 -14.84 -2.32
C GLU A 128 -14.73 -16.17 -1.57
N GLU A 129 -14.70 -17.30 -2.27
CA GLU A 129 -14.49 -18.61 -1.66
C GLU A 129 -13.12 -18.70 -0.94
N LEU A 130 -12.06 -18.10 -1.49
CA LEU A 130 -10.78 -18.02 -0.79
C LEU A 130 -10.80 -17.04 0.38
N ALA A 131 -11.62 -15.97 0.29
CA ALA A 131 -11.82 -15.04 1.39
C ALA A 131 -12.48 -15.72 2.60
N GLU A 132 -13.52 -16.53 2.36
CA GLU A 132 -14.22 -17.31 3.40
C GLU A 132 -13.32 -18.35 4.07
N GLU A 133 -12.36 -18.93 3.33
CA GLU A 133 -11.40 -19.91 3.86
C GLU A 133 -10.27 -19.28 4.69
N ASN A 134 -10.05 -17.97 4.59
CA ASN A 134 -8.99 -17.29 5.31
C ASN A 134 -9.27 -17.31 6.82
N GLU A 135 -8.32 -17.83 7.61
CA GLU A 135 -8.46 -17.94 9.07
C GLU A 135 -8.72 -16.59 9.74
N ILE A 136 -8.37 -15.49 9.09
CA ILE A 136 -8.63 -14.14 9.58
C ILE A 136 -10.13 -13.87 9.81
N VAL A 137 -11.03 -14.55 9.08
CA VAL A 137 -12.49 -14.43 9.27
C VAL A 137 -12.89 -14.79 10.71
N SER A 138 -12.15 -15.68 11.36
CA SER A 138 -12.38 -16.02 12.78
C SER A 138 -11.95 -14.92 13.75
N GLN A 139 -11.03 -14.04 13.34
CA GLN A 139 -10.46 -12.95 14.13
C GLN A 139 -11.18 -11.62 13.87
N ASP A 140 -11.69 -11.44 12.65
CA ASP A 140 -12.45 -10.28 12.16
C ASP A 140 -13.51 -10.74 11.13
N PRO A 141 -14.77 -10.96 11.55
CA PRO A 141 -15.83 -11.47 10.68
C PRO A 141 -16.24 -10.56 9.52
N GLU A 142 -15.80 -9.30 9.50
CA GLU A 142 -16.04 -8.38 8.40
C GLU A 142 -15.14 -8.66 7.19
N PHE A 143 -14.12 -9.50 7.35
CA PHE A 143 -13.23 -9.86 6.25
C PHE A 143 -13.97 -10.62 5.15
N SER A 144 -13.96 -10.05 3.95
CA SER A 144 -14.51 -10.61 2.72
C SER A 144 -13.72 -10.07 1.53
N ARG A 145 -13.96 -10.60 0.32
CA ARG A 145 -13.39 -9.99 -0.89
C ARG A 145 -13.95 -8.59 -1.10
N GLU A 146 -15.25 -8.40 -0.86
CA GLU A 146 -15.90 -7.08 -0.96
C GLU A 146 -15.26 -6.06 -0.01
N TYR A 147 -14.96 -6.45 1.23
CA TYR A 147 -14.22 -5.61 2.16
C TYR A 147 -12.88 -5.15 1.59
N CYS A 148 -12.10 -6.09 1.01
CA CYS A 148 -10.80 -5.78 0.43
C CYS A 148 -10.90 -4.78 -0.73
N VAL A 149 -11.89 -4.99 -1.62
CA VAL A 149 -12.19 -4.07 -2.73
C VAL A 149 -12.57 -2.69 -2.22
N ASN A 150 -13.49 -2.61 -1.26
CA ASN A 150 -13.94 -1.35 -0.69
C ASN A 150 -12.79 -0.59 0.00
N LEU A 151 -11.89 -1.30 0.66
CA LEU A 151 -10.71 -0.69 1.28
C LEU A 151 -9.80 -0.08 0.20
N CYS A 152 -9.49 -0.83 -0.86
CA CYS A 152 -8.67 -0.33 -1.98
C CYS A 152 -9.34 0.88 -2.67
N ASP A 153 -10.64 0.82 -2.93
CA ASP A 153 -11.40 1.94 -3.49
C ASP A 153 -11.35 3.18 -2.60
N SER A 154 -11.40 3.00 -1.27
CA SER A 154 -11.37 4.12 -0.33
C SER A 154 -10.01 4.80 -0.21
N ILE A 155 -8.91 4.04 -0.37
CA ILE A 155 -7.54 4.53 -0.13
C ILE A 155 -6.82 4.90 -1.42
N TRP A 156 -6.96 4.08 -2.47
CA TRP A 156 -6.25 4.24 -3.74
C TRP A 156 -7.16 4.70 -4.89
N GLY A 157 -8.48 4.73 -4.69
CA GLY A 157 -9.42 5.16 -5.73
C GLY A 157 -9.31 4.30 -6.98
N ASP A 158 -8.95 4.91 -8.10
CA ASP A 158 -8.79 4.22 -9.38
C ASP A 158 -7.35 3.74 -9.66
N LEU A 159 -6.36 4.10 -8.82
CA LEU A 159 -4.94 3.76 -9.03
C LEU A 159 -4.63 2.25 -8.99
N TRP A 160 -5.58 1.45 -8.50
CA TRP A 160 -5.45 0.00 -8.42
C TRP A 160 -6.29 -0.75 -9.45
N LYS A 161 -7.14 -0.04 -10.20
CA LYS A 161 -8.00 -0.63 -11.22
C LYS A 161 -7.20 -0.68 -12.52
N THR A 162 -6.93 -1.89 -13.00
CA THR A 162 -6.35 -2.09 -14.32
C THR A 162 -7.35 -1.63 -15.40
N GLU A 163 -6.86 -0.86 -16.38
CA GLU A 163 -7.57 -0.62 -17.65
C GLU A 163 -7.78 -1.90 -18.47
#